data_AF-A0A9D5GL14-F1
#
_entry.id   AF-A0A9D5GL14-F1
#
_cell.length_a   1.000
_cell.length_b   1.000
_cell.length_c   1.000
_cell.angle_alpha   90.00
_cell.angle_beta   90.00
_cell.angle_gamma   90.00
#
_symmetry.space_group_name_H-M   'P 1'
#
loop_
_entity.id
_entity.type
_entity.pdbx_description
1 polymer ?
#
loop_
_entity_poly.entity_id
_entity_poly.type
_entity_poly.pdbx_seq_one_letter_code
_entity_poly.pdbx_strand_id
1 'polypeptide(L)'
;MALAPLSAQASPMVERLNGSQAILTLDPDPPTIGKVHATVDVLGVPAASLKGVTVRFSSTMPSMAMEGPAGVAQPVRLGRYTFTTSLPMAAPWTLRLQFSGGAVRGMATYKFAVVGPGDAAMAGMSSGDVTAWRTAVFGLFAIILVGAFVLRGDRRPATFGVFVSATVLVLIMALLQNRYAAPAMDMSSMSTMRGSGPMPVTLVTVRSGATGTDVFAPGTIQPYLTQDIVTRAPGILRDFDLYAGDRLRAGQTIANLDAPELGSQAQAANADAQAQAASARAAAIEAHHHAPVGLSIAQNEAASTRTDLSAAIADERAKNEQRDYWNNEISREQKLFSQGAVSQQELQDERAQAAAANSAYQGAVQHVASLQQQVEAAQSRTMDARATIAMALQQAESAQSQALKASSSAQAAGTLAGYRTVVSPDDAVVLKRLVDPGVYVQAGTPILRIAVVNRLRIQANVAQEDLDGIAVGTPMMARLSNGKILRGRVSSVAPAADPTTHTAQVEAIVPGTAAGIPPGGYVRVTLHRRAAMPMGELKLPSAAVVGGGSDAAVWVDDDGTAHRVAVRVLSDDGITAFLKGDLRHNARVVTDGADTLEEGQAIAEQHS
;
A
#
# COMPACT_ATOMS: atom_id res chain seq x y z
N MET A 1 -20.69 39.75 -7.79
CA MET A 1 -22.12 40.07 -7.63
C MET A 1 -22.48 39.72 -6.18
N ALA A 2 -22.48 40.69 -5.28
CA ALA A 2 -22.70 40.48 -3.85
C ALA A 2 -24.19 40.18 -3.61
N LEU A 3 -24.49 39.03 -2.98
CA LEU A 3 -25.85 38.63 -2.62
C LEU A 3 -26.28 39.42 -1.36
N ALA A 4 -27.38 40.14 -1.45
CA ALA A 4 -28.03 40.79 -0.32
C ALA A 4 -28.37 39.77 0.80
N PRO A 5 -28.37 40.17 2.08
CA PRO A 5 -28.82 39.29 3.16
C PRO A 5 -30.29 38.91 2.93
N LEU A 6 -30.58 37.59 2.87
CA LEU A 6 -31.94 37.07 2.82
C LEU A 6 -32.67 37.46 4.12
N SER A 7 -33.51 38.49 4.05
CA SER A 7 -34.48 38.83 5.11
C SER A 7 -35.44 37.65 5.35
N ALA A 8 -35.84 37.42 6.60
CA ALA A 8 -36.80 36.37 6.97
C ALA A 8 -38.05 36.44 6.07
N GLN A 9 -38.24 35.43 5.23
CA GLN A 9 -39.27 35.41 4.21
C GLN A 9 -40.51 34.74 4.83
N ALA A 10 -41.55 35.53 5.10
CA ALA A 10 -42.80 35.06 5.69
C ALA A 10 -43.58 34.15 4.71
N SER A 11 -44.24 33.14 5.24
CA SER A 11 -45.15 32.25 4.50
C SER A 11 -46.41 33.03 4.04
N PRO A 12 -47.10 32.61 2.97
CA PRO A 12 -46.86 31.44 2.14
C PRO A 12 -45.85 31.66 1.00
N MET A 13 -44.98 30.67 0.77
CA MET A 13 -44.02 30.65 -0.34
C MET A 13 -44.59 29.86 -1.51
N VAL A 14 -44.52 30.40 -2.73
CA VAL A 14 -45.12 29.78 -3.92
C VAL A 14 -44.05 29.38 -4.93
N GLU A 15 -44.05 28.13 -5.35
CA GLU A 15 -43.20 27.61 -6.43
C GLU A 15 -44.02 26.98 -7.56
N ARG A 16 -43.53 27.12 -8.80
CA ARG A 16 -44.21 26.61 -10.00
C ARG A 16 -43.71 25.20 -10.34
N LEU A 17 -44.65 24.27 -10.50
CA LEU A 17 -44.40 22.86 -10.87
C LEU A 17 -45.16 22.55 -12.16
N ASN A 18 -44.52 22.65 -13.33
CA ASN A 18 -45.04 22.21 -14.65
C ASN A 18 -46.57 22.36 -14.83
N GLY A 19 -47.09 23.60 -14.72
CA GLY A 19 -48.52 23.92 -14.88
C GLY A 19 -49.36 23.93 -13.59
N SER A 20 -48.75 23.60 -12.45
CA SER A 20 -49.35 23.65 -11.10
C SER A 20 -48.55 24.57 -10.17
N GLN A 21 -49.12 24.94 -9.03
CA GLN A 21 -48.45 25.74 -8.00
C GLN A 21 -48.38 24.94 -6.69
N ALA A 22 -47.18 24.81 -6.12
CA ALA A 22 -47.03 24.36 -4.74
C ALA A 22 -46.85 25.56 -3.82
N ILE A 23 -47.68 25.61 -2.80
CA ILE A 23 -47.68 26.65 -1.78
C ILE A 23 -47.20 26.00 -0.47
N LEU A 24 -46.09 26.50 0.07
CA LEU A 24 -45.52 26.09 1.34
C LEU A 24 -45.88 27.11 2.42
N THR A 25 -46.46 26.62 3.51
CA THR A 25 -46.73 27.39 4.73
C THR A 25 -45.99 26.75 5.90
N LEU A 26 -45.22 27.53 6.66
CA LEU A 26 -44.49 27.10 7.84
C LEU A 26 -45.16 27.65 9.11
N ASP A 27 -45.12 26.90 10.21
CA ASP A 27 -45.61 27.29 11.53
C ASP A 27 -44.58 26.85 12.60
N PRO A 28 -43.98 27.77 13.37
CA PRO A 28 -44.21 29.22 13.40
C PRO A 28 -43.76 29.96 12.12
N ASP A 29 -44.38 31.11 11.85
CA ASP A 29 -44.05 32.03 10.75
C ASP A 29 -43.70 33.43 11.31
N PRO A 30 -42.46 33.94 11.16
CA PRO A 30 -41.32 33.31 10.49
C PRO A 30 -40.79 32.06 11.25
N PRO A 31 -40.18 31.09 10.54
CA PRO A 31 -39.69 29.86 11.15
C PRO A 31 -38.58 30.14 12.16
N THR A 32 -38.71 29.56 13.35
CA THR A 32 -37.74 29.70 14.45
C THR A 32 -36.93 28.42 14.66
N ILE A 33 -35.83 28.50 15.42
CA ILE A 33 -35.04 27.33 15.81
C ILE A 33 -35.93 26.32 16.54
N GLY A 34 -35.96 25.08 16.05
CA GLY A 34 -36.72 23.98 16.65
C GLY A 34 -37.58 23.23 15.65
N LYS A 35 -38.69 22.65 16.13
CA LYS A 35 -39.64 21.92 15.27
C LYS A 35 -40.53 22.91 14.54
N VAL A 36 -40.58 22.81 13.22
CA VAL A 36 -41.43 23.61 12.34
C VAL A 36 -42.43 22.67 11.65
N HIS A 37 -43.71 23.01 11.75
CA HIS A 37 -44.79 22.33 11.05
C HIS A 37 -44.96 22.95 9.66
N ALA A 38 -44.86 22.14 8.61
CA ALA A 38 -44.97 22.58 7.24
C ALA A 38 -46.24 22.02 6.60
N THR A 39 -47.02 22.87 5.93
CA THR A 39 -48.17 22.51 5.11
C THR A 39 -47.89 22.85 3.65
N VAL A 40 -48.19 21.92 2.76
CA VAL A 40 -47.99 22.05 1.31
C VAL A 40 -49.33 21.89 0.61
N ASP A 41 -49.78 22.95 -0.05
CA ASP A 41 -50.99 22.96 -0.88
C ASP A 41 -50.60 22.97 -2.37
N VAL A 42 -51.10 22.01 -3.15
CA VAL A 42 -50.92 21.92 -4.60
C VAL A 42 -52.19 22.41 -5.28
N LEU A 43 -52.10 23.53 -5.99
CA LEU A 43 -53.20 24.19 -6.70
C LEU A 43 -53.00 24.15 -8.22
N GLY A 44 -54.10 24.35 -8.96
CA GLY A 44 -54.07 24.46 -10.43
C GLY A 44 -54.18 23.12 -11.18
N VAL A 45 -54.52 22.02 -10.51
CA VAL A 45 -54.63 20.68 -11.12
C VAL A 45 -55.95 20.01 -10.70
N PRO A 46 -56.66 19.30 -11.59
CA PRO A 46 -57.86 18.55 -11.22
C PRO A 46 -57.60 17.53 -10.10
N ALA A 47 -58.57 17.33 -9.21
CA ALA A 47 -58.43 16.43 -8.06
C ALA A 47 -58.07 14.98 -8.46
N ALA A 48 -58.52 14.51 -9.62
CA ALA A 48 -58.18 13.18 -10.15
C ALA A 48 -56.66 13.00 -10.40
N SER A 49 -55.98 14.06 -10.81
CA SER A 49 -54.54 14.06 -11.14
C SER A 49 -53.63 14.07 -9.92
N LEU A 50 -54.17 14.40 -8.75
CA LEU A 50 -53.48 14.41 -7.45
C LEU A 50 -53.53 13.03 -6.75
N LYS A 51 -54.28 12.07 -7.29
CA LYS A 51 -54.38 10.72 -6.73
C LYS A 51 -53.04 9.98 -6.91
N GLY A 52 -52.47 9.51 -5.80
CA GLY A 52 -51.20 8.77 -5.79
C GLY A 52 -49.93 9.64 -5.86
N VAL A 53 -50.05 10.97 -5.71
CA VAL A 53 -48.89 11.85 -5.56
C VAL A 53 -48.32 11.72 -4.14
N THR A 54 -47.02 11.42 -4.06
CA THR A 54 -46.21 11.38 -2.84
C THR A 54 -45.23 12.55 -2.83
N VAL A 55 -45.15 13.25 -1.69
CA VAL A 55 -44.25 14.40 -1.52
C VAL A 55 -43.15 14.01 -0.54
N ARG A 56 -41.89 14.05 -1.00
CA ARG A 56 -40.70 13.89 -0.17
C ARG A 56 -40.08 15.24 0.10
N PHE A 57 -39.70 15.51 1.34
CA PHE A 57 -39.01 16.73 1.69
C PHE A 57 -37.57 16.41 2.12
N SER A 58 -36.65 17.32 1.81
CA SER A 58 -35.32 17.37 2.39
C SER A 58 -34.93 18.81 2.66
N SER A 59 -34.23 19.03 3.76
CA SER A 59 -33.74 20.37 4.13
C SER A 59 -32.22 20.37 4.08
N THR A 60 -31.60 21.46 3.63
CA THR A 60 -30.14 21.61 3.59
C THR A 60 -29.73 23.01 3.98
N MET A 61 -28.61 23.12 4.70
CA MET A 61 -28.01 24.41 5.05
C MET A 61 -26.89 24.73 4.03
N PRO A 62 -26.92 25.89 3.33
CA PRO A 62 -26.01 26.18 2.21
C PRO A 62 -24.52 26.26 2.57
N SER A 63 -24.18 26.65 3.81
CA SER A 63 -22.80 26.96 4.20
C SER A 63 -21.96 25.78 4.69
N MET A 64 -22.57 24.62 4.98
CA MET A 64 -21.85 23.44 5.52
C MET A 64 -22.13 22.13 4.79
N ALA A 65 -22.92 22.14 3.69
CA ALA A 65 -23.34 20.93 2.96
C ALA A 65 -23.88 19.80 3.88
N MET A 66 -24.44 20.16 5.04
CA MET A 66 -25.11 19.20 5.91
C MET A 66 -26.53 18.95 5.39
N GLU A 67 -26.85 17.67 5.17
CA GLU A 67 -28.22 17.22 4.95
C GLU A 67 -28.99 17.33 6.27
N GLY A 68 -30.00 18.21 6.29
CA GLY A 68 -30.97 18.31 7.36
C GLY A 68 -32.03 17.20 7.28
N PRO A 69 -33.03 17.21 8.17
CA PRO A 69 -34.07 16.19 8.18
C PRO A 69 -34.75 16.05 6.82
N ALA A 70 -34.91 14.79 6.40
CA ALA A 70 -35.60 14.40 5.19
C ALA A 70 -36.66 13.34 5.51
N GLY A 71 -37.76 13.35 4.77
CA GLY A 71 -38.90 12.47 5.04
C GLY A 71 -39.97 12.50 3.96
N VAL A 72 -41.07 11.81 4.21
CA VAL A 72 -42.26 11.80 3.35
C VAL A 72 -43.36 12.60 4.05
N ALA A 73 -43.96 13.56 3.35
CA ALA A 73 -45.08 14.33 3.88
C ALA A 73 -46.37 13.49 3.88
N GLN A 74 -47.15 13.62 4.95
CA GLN A 74 -48.40 12.89 5.13
C GLN A 74 -49.55 13.60 4.40
N PRO A 75 -50.32 12.91 3.56
CA PRO A 75 -51.47 13.50 2.89
C PRO A 75 -52.61 13.73 3.89
N VAL A 76 -53.09 14.97 4.00
CA VAL A 76 -54.26 15.32 4.83
C VAL A 76 -55.55 15.20 4.01
N ARG A 77 -55.52 15.67 2.77
CA ARG A 77 -56.56 15.51 1.75
C ARG A 77 -55.93 15.62 0.37
N LEU A 78 -56.66 15.29 -0.70
CA LEU A 78 -56.17 15.46 -2.07
C LEU A 78 -55.68 16.90 -2.29
N GLY A 79 -54.38 17.03 -2.59
CA GLY A 79 -53.71 18.32 -2.81
C GLY A 79 -53.15 19.01 -1.57
N ARG A 80 -53.32 18.47 -0.35
CA ARG A 80 -52.74 19.04 0.89
C ARG A 80 -51.92 18.02 1.65
N TYR A 81 -50.66 18.35 1.92
CA TYR A 81 -49.70 17.50 2.63
C TYR A 81 -49.13 18.23 3.84
N THR A 82 -48.79 17.50 4.90
CA THR A 82 -48.17 18.07 6.10
C THR A 82 -46.96 17.26 6.54
N PHE A 83 -45.95 17.93 7.09
CA PHE A 83 -44.80 17.28 7.73
C PHE A 83 -44.22 18.17 8.82
N THR A 84 -43.41 17.57 9.69
CA THR A 84 -42.65 18.31 10.70
C THR A 84 -41.18 18.13 10.41
N THR A 85 -40.42 19.22 10.40
CA THR A 85 -38.97 19.20 10.26
C THR A 85 -38.33 19.96 11.42
N SER A 86 -37.14 19.54 11.85
CA SER A 86 -36.40 20.20 12.93
C SER A 86 -35.28 21.04 12.34
N LEU A 87 -35.28 22.33 12.60
CA LEU A 87 -34.29 23.29 12.12
C LEU A 87 -33.44 23.73 13.33
N PRO A 88 -32.28 23.10 13.57
CA PRO A 88 -31.51 23.29 14.80
C PRO A 88 -30.74 24.61 14.93
N MET A 89 -30.65 25.42 13.86
CA MET A 89 -29.80 26.61 13.82
C MET A 89 -30.46 27.78 13.09
N ALA A 90 -30.24 29.00 13.59
CA ALA A 90 -30.63 30.24 12.93
C ALA A 90 -29.67 30.54 11.77
N ALA A 91 -30.10 30.16 10.56
CA ALA A 91 -29.33 30.27 9.33
C ALA A 91 -30.27 30.30 8.12
N PRO A 92 -29.79 30.62 6.91
CA PRO A 92 -30.54 30.34 5.69
C PRO A 92 -30.64 28.83 5.48
N TRP A 93 -31.87 28.34 5.26
CA TRP A 93 -32.18 26.95 4.96
C TRP A 93 -32.79 26.84 3.57
N THR A 94 -32.48 25.76 2.88
CA THR A 94 -33.11 25.37 1.61
C THR A 94 -33.97 24.13 1.85
N LEU A 95 -35.27 24.22 1.61
CA LEU A 95 -36.20 23.10 1.69
C LEU A 95 -36.59 22.66 0.28
N ARG A 96 -36.29 21.42 -0.06
CA ARG A 96 -36.62 20.80 -1.34
C ARG A 96 -37.80 19.86 -1.16
N LEU A 97 -38.84 20.04 -1.97
CA LEU A 97 -40.00 19.16 -2.04
C LEU A 97 -39.97 18.43 -3.39
N GLN A 98 -39.78 17.11 -3.35
CA GLN A 98 -39.85 16.23 -4.50
C GLN A 98 -41.24 15.62 -4.61
N PHE A 99 -41.92 15.89 -5.72
CA PHE A 99 -43.22 15.33 -6.06
C PHE A 99 -43.03 14.13 -6.98
N SER A 100 -43.49 12.97 -6.54
CA SER A 100 -43.37 11.69 -7.26
C SER A 100 -44.67 10.89 -7.21
N GLY A 101 -45.05 10.26 -8.33
CA GLY A 101 -46.36 9.58 -8.46
C GLY A 101 -47.45 10.53 -8.96
N GLY A 102 -48.49 10.00 -9.61
CA GLY A 102 -49.53 10.81 -10.27
C GLY A 102 -49.05 11.64 -11.46
N ALA A 103 -49.81 12.69 -11.80
CA ALA A 103 -49.54 13.61 -12.92
C ALA A 103 -48.69 14.85 -12.52
N VAL A 104 -48.49 15.09 -11.22
CA VAL A 104 -47.63 16.17 -10.71
C VAL A 104 -46.27 15.59 -10.38
N ARG A 105 -45.25 15.94 -11.19
CA ARG A 105 -43.86 15.50 -11.00
C ARG A 105 -42.92 16.69 -11.11
N GLY A 106 -41.96 16.78 -10.20
CA GLY A 106 -40.97 17.84 -10.18
C GLY A 106 -40.39 18.09 -8.80
N MET A 107 -39.51 19.08 -8.71
CA MET A 107 -38.90 19.53 -7.47
C MET A 107 -39.24 21.01 -7.27
N ALA A 108 -39.77 21.36 -6.10
CA ALA A 108 -39.92 22.75 -5.67
C ALA A 108 -38.85 23.05 -4.61
N THR A 109 -38.16 24.19 -4.73
CA THR A 109 -37.06 24.56 -3.82
C THR A 109 -37.38 25.90 -3.17
N TYR A 110 -37.48 25.89 -1.84
CA TYR A 110 -37.77 27.07 -1.03
C TYR A 110 -36.52 27.47 -0.26
N LYS A 111 -36.16 28.76 -0.28
CA LYS A 111 -35.04 29.30 0.49
C LYS A 111 -35.57 30.30 1.50
N PHE A 112 -35.38 30.06 2.79
CA PHE A 112 -35.84 30.95 3.86
C PHE A 112 -34.81 31.03 4.98
N ALA A 113 -34.87 32.08 5.80
CA ALA A 113 -34.00 32.23 6.97
C ALA A 113 -34.75 31.80 8.25
N VAL A 114 -34.06 31.06 9.13
CA VAL A 114 -34.57 30.65 10.44
C VAL A 114 -34.11 31.64 11.50
N VAL A 115 -35.04 32.07 12.35
CA VAL A 115 -34.85 33.13 13.34
C VAL A 115 -34.47 32.51 14.71
N GLY A 116 -33.48 33.08 15.39
CA GLY A 116 -33.00 32.61 16.70
C GLY A 116 -33.93 32.99 17.87
N PRO A 117 -33.85 32.29 19.02
CA PRO A 117 -34.58 32.67 20.22
C PRO A 117 -34.03 34.01 20.75
N GLY A 118 -34.71 35.09 20.39
CA GLY A 118 -34.32 36.48 20.66
C GLY A 118 -34.84 37.45 19.59
N ASP A 119 -34.96 36.97 18.34
CA ASP A 119 -35.31 37.80 17.18
C ASP A 119 -36.79 37.69 16.76
N ALA A 120 -37.50 36.64 17.21
CA ALA A 120 -38.91 36.41 16.86
C ALA A 120 -39.91 37.39 17.53
N ALA A 121 -39.45 38.23 18.46
CA ALA A 121 -40.28 39.25 19.12
C ALA A 121 -40.19 40.64 18.47
N MET A 122 -39.44 40.80 17.37
CA MET A 122 -39.23 42.10 16.70
C MET A 122 -39.32 42.00 15.17
N ALA A 123 -40.19 41.13 14.65
CA ALA A 123 -40.52 41.12 13.22
C ALA A 123 -41.52 42.25 12.91
N GLY A 124 -41.03 43.49 12.89
CA GLY A 124 -41.83 44.64 12.51
C GLY A 124 -41.27 45.96 13.01
N MET A 125 -40.05 46.34 12.62
CA MET A 125 -39.64 47.75 12.48
C MET A 125 -38.20 47.81 11.97
N SER A 126 -38.01 48.42 10.79
CA SER A 126 -36.70 48.78 10.25
C SER A 126 -36.01 49.78 11.18
N SER A 127 -34.85 49.42 11.70
CA SER A 127 -33.95 50.32 12.40
C SER A 127 -33.15 51.17 11.40
N GLY A 128 -33.70 52.35 11.09
CA GLY A 128 -32.99 53.43 10.41
C GLY A 128 -33.50 54.76 10.96
N ASP A 129 -32.70 55.39 11.82
CA ASP A 129 -32.76 56.79 12.27
C ASP A 129 -34.15 57.35 12.62
N VAL A 130 -34.61 57.06 13.84
CA VAL A 130 -35.94 57.50 14.30
C VAL A 130 -35.90 58.03 15.74
N THR A 131 -35.05 59.02 16.03
CA THR A 131 -35.05 59.71 17.34
C THR A 131 -35.12 61.24 17.26
N ALA A 132 -34.55 61.88 16.23
CA ALA A 132 -34.59 63.35 16.12
C ALA A 132 -35.89 63.92 15.53
N TRP A 133 -36.57 63.19 14.63
CA TRP A 133 -37.81 63.68 14.00
C TRP A 133 -39.07 63.38 14.82
N ARG A 134 -39.04 62.38 15.72
CA ARG A 134 -40.19 62.03 16.58
C ARG A 134 -40.50 63.13 17.59
N THR A 135 -39.49 63.75 18.19
CA THR A 135 -39.67 64.92 19.08
C THR A 135 -40.15 66.15 18.31
N ALA A 136 -39.69 66.33 17.06
CA ALA A 136 -40.14 67.40 16.18
C ALA A 136 -41.60 67.23 15.73
N VAL A 137 -42.07 66.01 15.44
CA VAL A 137 -43.46 65.75 15.03
C VAL A 137 -44.44 65.91 16.19
N PHE A 138 -44.08 65.50 17.41
CA PHE A 138 -44.94 65.77 18.58
C PHE A 138 -45.00 67.26 18.94
N GLY A 139 -43.90 68.00 18.76
CA GLY A 139 -43.89 69.46 18.90
C GLY A 139 -44.74 70.16 17.83
N LEU A 140 -44.63 69.74 16.57
CA LEU A 140 -45.41 70.29 15.45
C LEU A 140 -46.90 69.98 15.60
N PHE A 141 -47.27 68.78 16.08
CA PHE A 141 -48.67 68.39 16.31
C PHE A 141 -49.31 69.17 17.46
N ALA A 142 -48.55 69.47 18.52
CA ALA A 142 -49.01 70.35 19.60
C ALA A 142 -49.20 71.81 19.13
N ILE A 143 -48.29 72.32 18.29
CA ILE A 143 -48.40 73.66 17.70
C ILE A 143 -49.57 73.75 16.71
N ILE A 144 -49.82 72.70 15.92
CA ILE A 144 -50.95 72.63 14.98
C ILE A 144 -52.30 72.51 15.72
N LEU A 145 -52.38 71.75 16.82
CA LEU A 145 -53.59 71.66 17.65
C LEU A 145 -53.92 72.98 18.36
N VAL A 146 -52.89 73.68 18.86
CA VAL A 146 -53.06 75.01 19.47
C VAL A 146 -53.37 76.07 18.39
N GLY A 147 -52.74 75.99 17.22
CA GLY A 147 -53.01 76.88 16.08
C GLY A 147 -54.40 76.69 15.47
N ALA A 148 -54.87 75.45 15.33
CA ALA A 148 -56.21 75.14 14.83
C ALA A 148 -57.33 75.58 15.79
N PHE A 149 -57.04 75.64 17.10
CA PHE A 149 -57.97 76.16 18.11
C PHE A 149 -58.00 77.69 18.16
N VAL A 150 -56.88 78.37 17.89
CA VAL A 150 -56.83 79.85 17.81
C VAL A 150 -57.53 80.39 16.55
N LEU A 151 -57.58 79.61 15.46
CA LEU A 151 -58.30 80.00 14.23
C LEU A 151 -59.81 79.69 14.23
N ARG A 152 -60.29 78.75 15.05
CA ARG A 152 -61.72 78.47 15.26
C ARG A 152 -62.19 79.30 16.46
N GLY A 153 -62.77 80.47 16.22
CA GLY A 153 -63.15 81.46 17.25
C GLY A 153 -64.23 81.03 18.26
N ASP A 154 -64.03 79.93 18.99
CA ASP A 154 -64.94 79.40 20.00
C ASP A 154 -64.34 79.60 21.41
N ARG A 155 -64.74 80.69 22.08
CA ARG A 155 -64.17 81.15 23.36
C ARG A 155 -64.99 80.65 24.56
N ARG A 156 -65.01 79.34 24.82
CA ARG A 156 -65.56 78.78 26.06
C ARG A 156 -64.42 78.39 27.03
N PRO A 157 -64.39 78.87 28.28
CA PRO A 157 -63.26 78.65 29.20
C PRO A 157 -63.07 77.18 29.62
N ALA A 158 -64.10 76.33 29.48
CA ALA A 158 -64.04 74.91 29.86
C ALA A 158 -63.26 74.02 28.87
N THR A 159 -63.20 74.38 27.58
CA THR A 159 -62.50 73.56 26.56
C THR A 159 -61.00 73.86 26.50
N PHE A 160 -60.59 75.08 26.85
CA PHE A 160 -59.19 75.48 26.91
C PHE A 160 -58.40 74.73 28.00
N GLY A 161 -59.01 74.50 29.17
CA GLY A 161 -58.38 73.76 30.26
C GLY A 161 -58.06 72.30 29.92
N VAL A 162 -58.93 71.63 29.14
CA VAL A 162 -58.77 70.21 28.77
C VAL A 162 -57.61 70.01 27.77
N PHE A 163 -57.42 70.93 26.83
CA PHE A 163 -56.31 70.83 25.87
C PHE A 163 -54.96 71.21 26.48
N VAL A 164 -54.92 72.23 27.35
CA VAL A 164 -53.69 72.61 28.05
C VAL A 164 -53.24 71.50 29.00
N SER A 165 -54.17 70.90 29.75
CA SER A 165 -53.86 69.75 30.63
C SER A 165 -53.39 68.52 29.87
N ALA A 166 -54.01 68.17 28.73
CA ALA A 166 -53.55 67.07 27.88
C ALA A 166 -52.14 67.31 27.32
N THR A 167 -51.81 68.54 26.94
CA THR A 167 -50.49 68.90 26.41
C THR A 167 -49.41 68.86 27.50
N VAL A 168 -49.74 69.34 28.71
CA VAL A 168 -48.86 69.27 29.89
C VAL A 168 -48.63 67.82 30.32
N LEU A 169 -49.64 66.94 30.22
CA LEU A 169 -49.51 65.52 30.56
C LEU A 169 -48.55 64.78 29.62
N VAL A 170 -48.62 65.08 28.31
CA VAL A 170 -47.68 64.54 27.30
C VAL A 170 -46.26 65.05 27.53
N LEU A 171 -46.09 66.32 27.92
CA LEU A 171 -44.78 66.91 28.23
C LEU A 171 -44.16 66.32 29.51
N ILE A 172 -44.96 66.08 30.55
CA ILE A 172 -44.54 65.44 31.80
C ILE A 172 -44.14 63.98 31.56
N MET A 173 -44.88 63.26 30.71
CA MET A 173 -44.57 61.88 30.35
C MET A 173 -43.28 61.76 29.52
N ALA A 174 -42.97 62.74 28.67
CA ALA A 174 -41.68 62.84 27.98
C ALA A 174 -40.51 63.18 28.93
N LEU A 175 -40.72 64.04 29.93
CA LEU A 175 -39.72 64.39 30.94
C LEU A 175 -39.42 63.24 31.93
N LEU A 176 -40.41 62.41 32.24
CA LEU A 176 -40.25 61.23 33.11
C LEU A 176 -39.45 60.10 32.44
N GLN A 177 -39.54 59.94 31.11
CA GLN A 177 -38.72 58.98 30.36
C GLN A 177 -37.23 59.37 30.31
N ASN A 178 -36.91 60.65 30.49
CA ASN A 178 -35.54 61.16 30.53
C ASN A 178 -34.86 60.99 31.91
N ARG A 179 -35.58 60.49 32.93
CA ARG A 179 -35.11 60.46 34.33
C ARG A 179 -34.49 59.14 34.80
N TYR A 180 -34.24 58.19 33.89
CA TYR A 180 -33.63 56.88 34.21
C TYR A 180 -32.31 56.58 33.45
N ALA A 181 -31.66 57.57 32.85
CA ALA A 181 -30.27 57.45 32.44
C ALA A 181 -29.37 57.94 33.59
N ALA A 182 -28.74 56.99 34.28
CA ALA A 182 -27.78 57.27 35.35
C ALA A 182 -26.51 57.95 34.80
N PRO A 183 -25.83 58.78 35.60
CA PRO A 183 -25.11 59.95 35.10
C PRO A 183 -23.61 59.72 34.89
N ALA A 184 -23.08 60.24 33.78
CA ALA A 184 -21.69 60.67 33.70
C ALA A 184 -21.58 62.06 34.34
N MET A 185 -20.95 62.16 35.52
CA MET A 185 -20.50 63.42 36.10
C MET A 185 -19.03 63.62 35.75
N ASP A 186 -18.72 64.68 35.01
CA ASP A 186 -17.36 65.20 34.85
C ASP A 186 -17.20 66.47 35.70
N MET A 187 -16.04 66.56 36.32
CA MET A 187 -15.68 67.38 37.47
C MET A 187 -15.17 68.76 37.04
N SER A 188 -15.70 69.81 37.66
CA SER A 188 -14.97 71.07 37.82
C SER A 188 -15.18 71.64 39.22
N SER A 189 -14.61 70.99 40.24
CA SER A 189 -14.18 71.66 41.48
C SER A 189 -13.40 70.74 42.43
N MET A 190 -12.16 71.15 42.73
CA MET A 190 -11.28 70.77 43.85
C MET A 190 -10.50 69.43 43.81
N SER A 191 -9.32 69.50 43.19
CA SER A 191 -7.97 69.31 43.79
C SER A 191 -7.81 68.43 45.05
N THR A 192 -7.09 67.30 44.96
CA THR A 192 -5.63 67.11 45.24
C THR A 192 -5.32 65.64 45.58
N MET A 193 -4.47 64.99 44.77
CA MET A 193 -3.21 64.30 45.16
C MET A 193 -2.82 63.27 44.09
N ARG A 194 -1.64 63.47 43.53
CA ARG A 194 -0.98 62.65 42.51
C ARG A 194 -0.11 61.62 43.24
N GLY A 195 -0.28 60.34 42.90
CA GLY A 195 0.64 59.25 43.21
C GLY A 195 0.63 58.27 42.06
N SER A 196 1.48 58.50 41.07
CA SER A 196 1.70 57.62 39.92
C SER A 196 2.57 56.46 40.36
N GLY A 197 1.97 55.29 40.60
CA GLY A 197 2.69 54.02 40.69
C GLY A 197 2.76 53.33 39.33
N PRO A 198 3.79 52.52 39.04
CA PRO A 198 3.87 51.76 37.79
C PRO A 198 2.69 50.78 37.66
N MET A 199 2.20 50.59 36.43
CA MET A 199 1.05 49.74 36.14
C MET A 199 1.45 48.26 36.21
N PRO A 200 0.76 47.41 37.00
CA PRO A 200 1.10 46.00 37.08
C PRO A 200 0.74 45.26 35.79
N VAL A 201 1.69 44.50 35.24
CA VAL A 201 1.53 43.73 34.00
C VAL A 201 2.16 42.34 34.11
N THR A 202 1.65 41.36 33.37
CA THR A 202 2.26 40.02 33.25
C THR A 202 3.10 39.95 31.98
N LEU A 203 4.35 39.50 32.08
CA LEU A 203 5.30 39.42 30.96
C LEU A 203 5.57 37.98 30.54
N VAL A 204 5.60 37.71 29.24
CA VAL A 204 5.99 36.42 28.65
C VAL A 204 7.13 36.62 27.66
N THR A 205 8.11 35.72 27.71
CA THR A 205 9.23 35.71 26.77
C THR A 205 8.83 35.10 25.42
N VAL A 206 9.10 35.81 24.33
CA VAL A 206 8.84 35.34 22.97
C VAL A 206 9.66 34.09 22.65
N ARG A 207 9.01 33.01 22.19
CA ARG A 207 9.67 31.77 21.73
C ARG A 207 9.42 31.54 20.23
N SER A 208 10.39 30.99 19.52
CA SER A 208 10.21 30.53 18.13
C SER A 208 9.35 29.27 18.12
N GLY A 209 8.24 29.26 17.39
CA GLY A 209 7.34 28.11 17.26
C GLY A 209 7.54 27.41 15.91
N ALA A 210 7.83 26.11 15.91
CA ALA A 210 7.77 25.30 14.70
C ALA A 210 6.35 24.75 14.51
N THR A 211 5.73 25.06 13.38
CA THR A 211 4.40 24.58 12.99
C THR A 211 4.53 23.24 12.28
N GLY A 212 4.34 22.12 12.99
CA GLY A 212 4.14 20.82 12.36
C GLY A 212 2.66 20.60 12.07
N THR A 213 2.20 20.87 10.85
CA THR A 213 0.85 20.51 10.42
C THR A 213 0.82 19.04 10.02
N ASP A 214 0.09 18.22 10.78
CA ASP A 214 -0.20 16.83 10.43
C ASP A 214 -1.22 16.79 9.29
N VAL A 215 -0.91 16.05 8.22
CA VAL A 215 -1.85 15.82 7.11
C VAL A 215 -2.59 14.52 7.37
N PHE A 216 -3.92 14.57 7.36
CA PHE A 216 -4.78 13.40 7.51
C PHE A 216 -5.35 12.99 6.17
N ALA A 217 -5.13 11.75 5.78
CA ALA A 217 -5.60 11.21 4.51
C ALA A 217 -6.33 9.87 4.71
N PRO A 218 -7.43 9.63 3.99
CA PRO A 218 -7.97 8.29 3.88
C PRO A 218 -7.01 7.41 3.09
N GLY A 219 -6.81 6.18 3.54
CA GLY A 219 -6.00 5.20 2.85
C GLY A 219 -6.58 3.80 2.88
N THR A 220 -6.03 2.93 2.04
CA THR A 220 -6.36 1.51 1.96
C THR A 220 -5.10 0.68 2.09
N ILE A 221 -5.24 -0.46 2.78
CA ILE A 221 -4.18 -1.45 2.89
C ILE A 221 -4.22 -2.31 1.64
N GLN A 222 -3.19 -2.24 0.82
CA GLN A 222 -2.97 -3.12 -0.31
C GLN A 222 -1.95 -4.21 0.03
N PRO A 223 -2.10 -5.42 -0.54
CA PRO A 223 -1.04 -6.40 -0.50
C PRO A 223 0.20 -5.87 -1.24
N TYR A 224 1.38 -6.29 -0.82
CA TYR A 224 2.61 -5.90 -1.50
C TYR A 224 2.66 -6.45 -2.92
N LEU A 225 2.24 -7.71 -3.08
CA LEU A 225 2.10 -8.39 -4.36
C LEU A 225 0.85 -9.24 -4.34
N THR A 226 0.05 -9.14 -5.40
CA THR A 226 -1.01 -10.10 -5.70
C THR A 226 -0.52 -10.98 -6.83
N GLN A 227 -0.57 -12.30 -6.66
CA GLN A 227 -0.15 -13.25 -7.69
C GLN A 227 -1.16 -14.38 -7.83
N ASP A 228 -1.30 -14.86 -9.07
CA ASP A 228 -2.10 -16.03 -9.40
C ASP A 228 -1.21 -17.27 -9.34
N ILE A 229 -1.60 -18.22 -8.50
CA ILE A 229 -1.01 -19.55 -8.47
C ILE A 229 -1.54 -20.34 -9.64
N VAL A 230 -0.63 -20.72 -10.52
CA VAL A 230 -0.90 -21.52 -11.71
C VAL A 230 -0.40 -22.94 -11.54
N THR A 231 -1.04 -23.87 -12.23
CA THR A 231 -0.60 -25.26 -12.34
C THR A 231 0.54 -25.37 -13.34
N ARG A 232 1.59 -26.14 -13.01
CA ARG A 232 2.74 -26.35 -13.90
C ARG A 232 2.63 -27.61 -14.75
N ALA A 233 1.65 -28.45 -14.46
CA ALA A 233 1.36 -29.69 -15.15
C ALA A 233 -0.15 -29.89 -15.30
N PRO A 234 -0.61 -30.66 -16.30
CA PRO A 234 -2.01 -31.03 -16.44
C PRO A 234 -2.41 -32.10 -15.43
N GLY A 235 -3.68 -32.11 -15.00
CA GLY A 235 -4.21 -33.12 -14.09
C GLY A 235 -5.55 -32.72 -13.47
N ILE A 236 -6.14 -33.62 -12.68
CA ILE A 236 -7.37 -33.33 -11.92
C ILE A 236 -6.98 -32.77 -10.55
N LEU A 237 -7.53 -31.62 -10.16
CA LEU A 237 -7.30 -31.05 -8.82
C LEU A 237 -7.93 -31.93 -7.72
N ARG A 238 -7.09 -32.37 -6.77
CA ARG A 238 -7.41 -33.10 -5.55
C ARG A 238 -6.91 -32.32 -4.33
N ASP A 239 -7.51 -32.59 -3.17
CA ASP A 239 -7.11 -32.02 -1.88
C ASP A 239 -7.01 -30.49 -1.89
N PHE A 240 -7.93 -29.82 -2.61
CA PHE A 240 -7.94 -28.37 -2.78
C PHE A 240 -8.96 -27.69 -1.87
N ASP A 241 -8.72 -27.80 -0.57
CA ASP A 241 -9.61 -27.35 0.50
C ASP A 241 -9.21 -25.97 1.05
N LEU A 242 -9.08 -24.99 0.17
CA LEU A 242 -8.73 -23.62 0.53
C LEU A 242 -9.82 -22.63 0.15
N TYR A 243 -10.08 -21.69 1.05
CA TYR A 243 -11.10 -20.66 0.93
C TYR A 243 -10.50 -19.26 1.07
N ALA A 244 -11.25 -18.26 0.63
CA ALA A 244 -10.85 -16.86 0.78
C ALA A 244 -10.69 -16.51 2.28
N GLY A 245 -9.55 -15.93 2.63
CA GLY A 245 -9.17 -15.63 4.02
C GLY A 245 -8.20 -16.63 4.64
N ASP A 246 -8.04 -17.82 4.07
CA ASP A 246 -7.10 -18.81 4.58
C ASP A 246 -5.65 -18.33 4.44
N ARG A 247 -4.81 -18.74 5.40
CA ARG A 247 -3.38 -18.40 5.40
C ARG A 247 -2.56 -19.52 4.83
N LEU A 248 -1.61 -19.15 4.00
CA LEU A 248 -0.62 -20.03 3.40
C LEU A 248 0.77 -19.65 3.88
N ARG A 249 1.55 -20.65 4.26
CA ARG A 249 2.99 -20.50 4.50
C ARG A 249 3.77 -20.81 3.23
N ALA A 250 4.95 -20.21 3.07
CA ALA A 250 5.87 -20.61 2.01
C ALA A 250 6.17 -22.12 2.09
N GLY A 251 6.07 -22.81 0.94
CA GLY A 251 6.22 -24.26 0.82
C GLY A 251 5.00 -25.10 1.21
N GLN A 252 3.93 -24.49 1.74
CA GLN A 252 2.71 -25.22 2.09
C GLN A 252 2.00 -25.74 0.83
N THR A 253 1.58 -27.01 0.85
CA THR A 253 0.76 -27.61 -0.20
C THR A 253 -0.59 -26.91 -0.30
N ILE A 254 -0.92 -26.47 -1.53
CA ILE A 254 -2.17 -25.83 -1.91
C ILE A 254 -3.15 -26.87 -2.46
N ALA A 255 -2.68 -27.72 -3.36
CA ALA A 255 -3.48 -28.77 -4.00
C ALA A 255 -2.56 -29.85 -4.56
N ASN A 256 -3.12 -31.05 -4.74
CA ASN A 256 -2.49 -32.13 -5.47
C ASN A 256 -3.16 -32.30 -6.84
N LEU A 257 -2.38 -32.60 -7.86
CA LEU A 257 -2.88 -32.97 -9.18
C LEU A 257 -2.82 -34.48 -9.33
N ASP A 258 -3.96 -35.05 -9.68
CA ASP A 258 -4.06 -36.43 -10.11
C ASP A 258 -3.70 -36.52 -11.60
N ALA A 259 -2.46 -36.92 -11.86
CA ALA A 259 -1.85 -37.08 -13.18
C ALA A 259 -1.02 -38.38 -13.19
N PRO A 260 -1.67 -39.56 -13.24
CA PRO A 260 -0.98 -40.86 -13.09
C PRO A 260 0.11 -41.08 -14.14
N GLU A 261 -0.01 -40.45 -15.31
CA GLU A 261 0.96 -40.51 -16.40
C GLU A 261 2.32 -39.93 -16.00
N LEU A 262 2.36 -38.85 -15.21
CA LEU A 262 3.62 -38.27 -14.74
C LEU A 262 4.31 -39.17 -13.72
N GLY A 263 3.53 -39.84 -12.87
CA GLY A 263 4.04 -40.79 -11.89
C GLY A 263 4.63 -42.03 -12.57
N SER A 264 3.90 -42.61 -13.52
CA SER A 264 4.36 -43.79 -14.27
C SER A 264 5.58 -43.46 -15.15
N GLN A 265 5.62 -42.29 -15.78
CA GLN A 265 6.76 -41.83 -16.56
C GLN A 265 8.02 -41.65 -15.69
N ALA A 266 7.90 -41.03 -14.52
CA ALA A 266 9.03 -40.89 -13.58
C ALA A 266 9.52 -42.24 -13.06
N GLN A 267 8.60 -43.17 -12.76
CA GLN A 267 8.96 -44.52 -12.34
C GLN A 267 9.69 -45.30 -13.45
N ALA A 268 9.20 -45.23 -14.68
CA ALA A 268 9.83 -45.87 -15.83
C ALA A 268 11.23 -45.29 -16.11
N ALA A 269 11.38 -43.97 -16.05
CA ALA A 269 12.68 -43.32 -16.23
C ALA A 269 13.68 -43.67 -15.11
N ASN A 270 13.23 -43.75 -13.86
CA ASN A 270 14.06 -44.20 -12.75
C ASN A 270 14.51 -45.67 -12.91
N ALA A 271 13.61 -46.54 -13.38
CA ALA A 271 13.95 -47.94 -13.63
C ALA A 271 14.98 -48.08 -14.76
N ASP A 272 14.82 -47.33 -15.86
CA ASP A 272 15.81 -47.29 -16.94
C ASP A 272 17.17 -46.76 -16.45
N ALA A 273 17.19 -45.66 -15.69
CA ALA A 273 18.42 -45.13 -15.11
C ALA A 273 19.15 -46.15 -14.21
N GLN A 274 18.41 -46.93 -13.42
CA GLN A 274 18.98 -48.01 -12.61
C GLN A 274 19.53 -49.15 -13.47
N ALA A 275 18.81 -49.54 -14.53
CA ALA A 275 19.27 -50.58 -15.47
C ALA A 275 20.55 -50.16 -16.19
N GLN A 276 20.61 -48.91 -16.70
CA GLN A 276 21.80 -48.38 -17.36
C GLN A 276 22.98 -48.22 -16.39
N ALA A 277 22.73 -47.79 -15.15
CA ALA A 277 23.77 -47.72 -14.13
C ALA A 277 24.33 -49.11 -13.78
N ALA A 278 23.48 -50.14 -13.72
CA ALA A 278 23.92 -51.52 -13.51
C ALA A 278 24.75 -52.03 -14.69
N SER A 279 24.32 -51.77 -15.92
CA SER A 279 25.08 -52.12 -17.14
C SER A 279 26.46 -51.42 -17.17
N ALA A 280 26.52 -50.13 -16.85
CA ALA A 280 27.78 -49.39 -16.78
C ALA A 280 28.74 -49.97 -15.74
N ARG A 281 28.23 -50.36 -14.56
CA ARG A 281 29.05 -51.03 -13.53
C ARG A 281 29.58 -52.37 -14.01
N ALA A 282 28.75 -53.18 -14.68
CA ALA A 282 29.19 -54.46 -15.23
C ALA A 282 30.29 -54.29 -16.28
N ALA A 283 30.13 -53.32 -17.19
CA ALA A 283 31.13 -53.01 -18.22
C ALA A 283 32.46 -52.50 -17.61
N ALA A 284 32.39 -51.68 -16.56
CA ALA A 284 33.58 -51.21 -15.85
C ALA A 284 34.32 -52.36 -15.14
N ILE A 285 33.60 -53.31 -14.53
CA ILE A 285 34.21 -54.49 -13.91
C ILE A 285 34.92 -55.35 -14.97
N GLU A 286 34.28 -55.58 -16.12
CA GLU A 286 34.89 -56.32 -17.22
C GLU A 286 36.20 -55.66 -17.70
N ALA A 287 36.16 -54.33 -17.91
CA ALA A 287 37.31 -53.58 -18.41
C ALA A 287 38.48 -53.52 -17.42
N HIS A 288 38.21 -53.39 -16.12
CA HIS A 288 39.25 -53.19 -15.10
C HIS A 288 39.72 -54.47 -14.41
N HIS A 289 38.92 -55.54 -14.43
CA HIS A 289 39.26 -56.78 -13.72
C HIS A 289 39.41 -57.96 -14.66
N HIS A 290 38.42 -58.28 -15.47
CA HIS A 290 38.45 -59.51 -16.27
C HIS A 290 39.41 -59.42 -17.46
N ALA A 291 39.37 -58.33 -18.23
CA ALA A 291 40.21 -58.17 -19.40
C ALA A 291 41.73 -58.13 -19.08
N PRO A 292 42.20 -57.44 -18.01
CA PRO A 292 43.61 -57.49 -17.60
C PRO A 292 44.09 -58.87 -17.14
N VAL A 293 43.21 -59.67 -16.52
CA VAL A 293 43.52 -61.06 -16.15
C VAL A 293 43.74 -61.93 -17.39
N GLY A 294 42.94 -61.76 -18.44
CA GLY A 294 43.17 -62.44 -19.72
C GLY A 294 44.54 -62.10 -20.33
N LEU A 295 44.95 -60.82 -20.25
CA LEU A 295 46.26 -60.39 -20.73
C LEU A 295 47.41 -61.00 -19.92
N SER A 296 47.31 -61.06 -18.60
CA SER A 296 48.38 -61.63 -17.77
C SER A 296 48.56 -63.14 -18.03
N ILE A 297 47.47 -63.88 -18.25
CA ILE A 297 47.51 -65.29 -18.65
C ILE A 297 48.23 -65.43 -20.00
N ALA A 298 47.85 -64.65 -21.01
CA ALA A 298 48.47 -64.70 -22.33
C ALA A 298 49.97 -64.33 -22.29
N GLN A 299 50.35 -63.35 -21.46
CA GLN A 299 51.75 -62.97 -21.26
C GLN A 299 52.57 -64.07 -20.60
N ASN A 300 52.03 -64.72 -19.57
CA ASN A 300 52.70 -65.82 -18.88
C ASN A 300 52.90 -67.02 -19.82
N GLU A 301 51.91 -67.34 -20.65
CA GLU A 301 52.03 -68.37 -21.67
C GLU A 301 53.14 -68.03 -22.68
N ALA A 302 53.12 -66.82 -23.25
CA ALA A 302 54.16 -66.39 -24.18
C ALA A 302 55.57 -66.39 -23.58
N ALA A 303 55.70 -66.05 -22.30
CA ALA A 303 56.96 -66.10 -21.57
C ALA A 303 57.45 -67.55 -21.36
N SER A 304 56.54 -68.48 -21.03
CA SER A 304 56.86 -69.90 -20.89
C SER A 304 57.35 -70.48 -22.22
N THR A 305 56.57 -70.33 -23.30
CA THR A 305 56.93 -70.88 -24.61
C THR A 305 58.24 -70.29 -25.14
N ARG A 306 58.51 -69.01 -24.85
CA ARG A 306 59.81 -68.38 -25.21
C ARG A 306 60.98 -69.00 -24.45
N THR A 307 60.76 -69.37 -23.19
CA THR A 307 61.75 -70.08 -22.37
C THR A 307 62.02 -71.47 -22.94
N ASP A 308 60.96 -72.21 -23.30
CA ASP A 308 61.07 -73.53 -23.92
C ASP A 308 61.81 -73.48 -25.27
N LEU A 309 61.51 -72.48 -26.10
CA LEU A 309 62.23 -72.24 -27.35
C LEU A 309 63.71 -71.97 -27.11
N SER A 310 64.07 -71.17 -26.11
CA SER A 310 65.48 -70.90 -25.79
C SER A 310 66.23 -72.16 -25.35
N ALA A 311 65.57 -73.05 -24.60
CA ALA A 311 66.13 -74.34 -24.22
C ALA A 311 66.29 -75.27 -25.43
N ALA A 312 65.30 -75.32 -26.32
CA ALA A 312 65.37 -76.11 -27.55
C ALA A 312 66.46 -75.63 -28.51
N ILE A 313 66.69 -74.32 -28.62
CA ILE A 313 67.80 -73.76 -29.41
C ILE A 313 69.16 -74.16 -28.79
N ALA A 314 69.28 -74.14 -27.46
CA ALA A 314 70.50 -74.58 -26.80
C ALA A 314 70.79 -76.08 -27.04
N ASP A 315 69.73 -76.92 -27.02
CA ASP A 315 69.82 -78.35 -27.33
C ASP A 315 70.14 -78.62 -28.82
N GLU A 316 69.52 -77.89 -29.75
CA GLU A 316 69.85 -77.94 -31.18
C GLU A 316 71.32 -77.62 -31.43
N ARG A 317 71.83 -76.58 -30.76
CA ARG A 317 73.25 -76.21 -30.84
C ARG A 317 74.18 -77.30 -30.31
N ALA A 318 73.87 -77.89 -29.14
CA ALA A 318 74.66 -78.98 -28.59
C ALA A 318 74.70 -80.21 -29.53
N LYS A 319 73.56 -80.54 -30.14
CA LYS A 319 73.46 -81.64 -31.13
C LYS A 319 74.15 -81.30 -32.45
N ASN A 320 74.13 -80.04 -32.87
CA ASN A 320 74.86 -79.56 -34.04
C ASN A 320 76.38 -79.74 -33.84
N GLU A 321 76.90 -79.38 -32.66
CA GLU A 321 78.31 -79.57 -32.29
C GLU A 321 78.69 -81.06 -32.28
N GLN A 322 77.84 -81.93 -31.73
CA GLN A 322 78.07 -83.38 -31.74
C GLN A 322 78.02 -83.99 -33.15
N ARG A 323 77.10 -83.53 -33.99
CA ARG A 323 77.04 -83.89 -35.41
C ARG A 323 78.35 -83.56 -36.12
N ASP A 324 78.87 -82.35 -35.91
CA ASP A 324 80.11 -81.90 -36.55
C ASP A 324 81.32 -82.71 -36.09
N TYR A 325 81.39 -83.08 -34.80
CA TYR A 325 82.40 -84.00 -34.29
C TYR A 325 82.38 -85.34 -35.04
N TRP A 326 81.23 -86.01 -35.09
CA TRP A 326 81.12 -87.32 -35.74
C TRP A 326 81.32 -87.28 -37.25
N ASN A 327 80.91 -86.19 -37.92
CA ASN A 327 81.13 -85.99 -39.36
C ASN A 327 82.63 -85.82 -39.70
N ASN A 328 83.38 -85.14 -38.83
CA ASN A 328 84.82 -85.04 -38.98
C ASN A 328 85.50 -86.39 -38.70
N GLU A 329 85.04 -87.11 -37.68
CA GLU A 329 85.60 -88.40 -37.29
C GLU A 329 85.40 -89.46 -38.38
N ILE A 330 84.19 -89.57 -38.94
CA ILE A 330 83.94 -90.50 -40.03
C ILE A 330 84.74 -90.16 -41.30
N SER A 331 84.98 -88.87 -41.56
CA SER A 331 85.81 -88.42 -42.69
C SER A 331 87.27 -88.80 -42.49
N ARG A 332 87.75 -88.80 -41.24
CA ARG A 332 89.09 -89.27 -40.85
C ARG A 332 89.18 -90.79 -40.99
N GLU A 333 88.19 -91.52 -40.48
CA GLU A 333 88.17 -92.97 -40.45
C GLU A 333 88.09 -93.59 -41.85
N GLN A 334 87.30 -92.98 -42.75
CA GLN A 334 87.24 -93.39 -44.17
C GLN A 334 88.61 -93.35 -44.86
N LYS A 335 89.45 -92.36 -44.51
CA LYS A 335 90.83 -92.27 -45.04
C LYS A 335 91.70 -93.38 -44.46
N LEU A 336 91.62 -93.64 -43.16
CA LEU A 336 92.37 -94.72 -42.50
C LEU A 336 91.97 -96.11 -43.03
N PHE A 337 90.68 -96.33 -43.31
CA PHE A 337 90.19 -97.57 -43.92
C PHE A 337 90.75 -97.75 -45.33
N SER A 338 90.77 -96.69 -46.14
CA SER A 338 91.37 -96.74 -47.50
C SER A 338 92.87 -97.05 -47.48
N GLN A 339 93.55 -96.80 -46.35
CA GLN A 339 94.96 -97.12 -46.11
C GLN A 339 95.18 -98.50 -45.47
N GLY A 340 94.10 -99.24 -45.16
CA GLY A 340 94.14 -100.56 -44.52
C GLY A 340 94.45 -100.53 -43.03
N ALA A 341 94.34 -99.38 -42.35
CA ALA A 341 94.71 -99.21 -40.95
C ALA A 341 93.61 -99.59 -39.95
N VAL A 342 92.35 -99.73 -40.40
CA VAL A 342 91.17 -99.99 -39.55
C VAL A 342 90.22 -100.99 -40.22
N SER A 343 89.39 -101.66 -39.43
CA SER A 343 88.50 -102.75 -39.89
C SER A 343 87.20 -102.24 -40.52
N GLN A 344 86.53 -103.09 -41.31
CA GLN A 344 85.21 -102.76 -41.88
C GLN A 344 84.13 -102.60 -40.79
N GLN A 345 84.25 -103.35 -39.69
CA GLN A 345 83.31 -103.28 -38.58
C GLN A 345 83.41 -101.93 -37.85
N GLU A 346 84.63 -101.47 -37.53
CA GLU A 346 84.85 -100.15 -36.89
C GLU A 346 84.24 -99.03 -37.74
N LEU A 347 84.49 -99.01 -39.05
CA LEU A 347 83.91 -98.01 -39.94
C LEU A 347 82.37 -98.06 -39.97
N GLN A 348 81.77 -99.25 -39.86
CA GLN A 348 80.30 -99.39 -39.78
C GLN A 348 79.75 -98.87 -38.46
N ASP A 349 80.43 -99.13 -37.35
CA ASP A 349 80.04 -98.65 -36.03
C ASP A 349 80.11 -97.10 -35.97
N GLU A 350 81.16 -96.49 -36.53
CA GLU A 350 81.27 -95.03 -36.66
C GLU A 350 80.21 -94.44 -37.58
N ARG A 351 79.88 -95.12 -38.69
CA ARG A 351 78.77 -94.74 -39.59
C ARG A 351 77.44 -94.72 -38.87
N ALA A 352 77.19 -95.72 -38.04
CA ALA A 352 75.98 -95.78 -37.22
C ALA A 352 75.94 -94.60 -36.23
N GLN A 353 77.06 -94.26 -35.59
CA GLN A 353 77.14 -93.13 -34.65
C GLN A 353 76.93 -91.76 -35.34
N ALA A 354 77.56 -91.54 -36.50
CA ALA A 354 77.34 -90.32 -37.29
C ALA A 354 75.90 -90.20 -37.81
N ALA A 355 75.30 -91.30 -38.28
CA ALA A 355 73.90 -91.33 -38.70
C ALA A 355 72.93 -91.05 -37.53
N ALA A 356 73.23 -91.57 -36.33
CA ALA A 356 72.48 -91.29 -35.12
C ALA A 356 72.58 -89.81 -34.72
N ALA A 357 73.77 -89.21 -34.78
CA ALA A 357 73.98 -87.78 -34.51
C ALA A 357 73.25 -86.88 -35.52
N ASN A 358 73.28 -87.20 -36.82
CA ASN A 358 72.51 -86.50 -37.85
C ASN A 358 71.00 -86.58 -37.59
N SER A 359 70.48 -87.75 -37.20
CA SER A 359 69.06 -87.94 -36.89
C SER A 359 68.65 -87.15 -35.64
N ALA A 360 69.49 -87.15 -34.60
CA ALA A 360 69.26 -86.37 -33.39
C ALA A 360 69.23 -84.86 -33.67
N TYR A 361 70.14 -84.36 -34.52
CA TYR A 361 70.16 -82.98 -34.97
C TYR A 361 68.88 -82.61 -35.74
N GLN A 362 68.47 -83.42 -36.72
CA GLN A 362 67.24 -83.19 -37.47
C GLN A 362 66.01 -83.15 -36.55
N GLY A 363 65.93 -84.05 -35.56
CA GLY A 363 64.88 -84.02 -34.54
C GLY A 363 64.86 -82.71 -33.74
N ALA A 364 66.02 -82.17 -33.37
CA ALA A 364 66.12 -80.89 -32.66
C ALA A 364 65.70 -79.70 -33.53
N VAL A 365 66.09 -79.67 -34.82
CA VAL A 365 65.65 -78.63 -35.76
C VAL A 365 64.12 -78.62 -35.90
N GLN A 366 63.49 -79.79 -36.04
CA GLN A 366 62.02 -79.90 -36.10
C GLN A 366 61.37 -79.44 -34.79
N HIS A 367 61.99 -79.74 -33.65
CA HIS A 367 61.50 -79.30 -32.35
C HIS A 367 61.54 -77.76 -32.21
N VAL A 368 62.65 -77.12 -32.59
CA VAL A 368 62.79 -75.65 -32.63
C VAL A 368 61.74 -75.02 -33.55
N ALA A 369 61.55 -75.56 -34.76
CA ALA A 369 60.54 -75.06 -35.69
C ALA A 369 59.11 -75.14 -35.11
N SER A 370 58.79 -76.23 -34.41
CA SER A 370 57.48 -76.40 -33.75
C SER A 370 57.27 -75.39 -32.62
N LEU A 371 58.32 -75.08 -31.84
CA LEU A 371 58.26 -74.10 -30.76
C LEU A 371 58.21 -72.67 -31.28
N GLN A 372 58.87 -72.35 -32.39
CA GLN A 372 58.74 -71.04 -33.05
C GLN A 372 57.29 -70.75 -33.44
N GLN A 373 56.60 -71.72 -34.06
CA GLN A 373 55.18 -71.59 -34.39
C GLN A 373 54.32 -71.38 -33.14
N GLN A 374 54.63 -72.07 -32.03
CA GLN A 374 53.93 -71.88 -30.76
C GLN A 374 54.17 -70.48 -30.16
N VAL A 375 55.40 -69.94 -30.25
CA VAL A 375 55.71 -68.57 -29.79
C VAL A 375 54.93 -67.53 -30.59
N GLU A 376 54.88 -67.66 -31.91
CA GLU A 376 54.10 -66.75 -32.77
C GLU A 376 52.60 -66.79 -32.40
N ALA A 377 52.05 -67.98 -32.19
CA ALA A 377 50.67 -68.15 -31.74
C ALA A 377 50.43 -67.52 -30.36
N ALA A 378 51.34 -67.71 -29.39
CA ALA A 378 51.23 -67.11 -28.06
C ALA A 378 51.34 -65.57 -28.09
N GLN A 379 52.17 -65.02 -28.98
CA GLN A 379 52.26 -63.58 -29.22
C GLN A 379 50.95 -63.02 -29.80
N SER A 380 50.35 -63.73 -30.76
CA SER A 380 49.03 -63.35 -31.31
C SER A 380 47.97 -63.26 -30.21
N ARG A 381 47.88 -64.28 -29.34
CA ARG A 381 46.94 -64.28 -28.21
C ARG A 381 47.15 -63.10 -27.26
N THR A 382 48.40 -62.67 -27.07
CA THR A 382 48.71 -61.48 -26.27
C THR A 382 48.21 -60.20 -26.94
N MET A 383 48.34 -60.08 -28.26
CA MET A 383 47.80 -58.95 -29.02
C MET A 383 46.26 -58.93 -28.97
N ASP A 384 45.62 -60.08 -29.13
CA ASP A 384 44.17 -60.23 -29.02
C ASP A 384 43.66 -59.84 -27.62
N ALA A 385 44.35 -60.30 -26.56
CA ALA A 385 44.02 -59.93 -25.19
C ALA A 385 44.14 -58.41 -24.94
N ARG A 386 45.14 -57.74 -25.53
CA ARG A 386 45.26 -56.27 -25.48
C ARG A 386 44.12 -55.58 -26.21
N ALA A 387 43.71 -56.09 -27.38
CA ALA A 387 42.58 -55.55 -28.12
C ALA A 387 41.27 -55.70 -27.33
N THR A 388 41.06 -56.82 -26.64
CA THR A 388 39.92 -57.04 -25.74
C THR A 388 39.83 -56.01 -24.63
N ILE A 389 40.97 -55.63 -24.02
CA ILE A 389 40.99 -54.54 -23.01
C ILE A 389 40.53 -53.22 -23.64
N ALA A 390 41.05 -52.86 -24.81
CA ALA A 390 40.68 -51.61 -25.48
C ALA A 390 39.16 -51.58 -25.82
N MET A 391 38.61 -52.69 -26.30
CA MET A 391 37.18 -52.83 -26.56
C MET A 391 36.35 -52.73 -25.27
N ALA A 392 36.78 -53.39 -24.19
CA ALA A 392 36.07 -53.35 -22.91
C ALA A 392 36.06 -51.93 -22.31
N LEU A 393 37.17 -51.19 -22.39
CA LEU A 393 37.25 -49.79 -21.96
C LEU A 393 36.29 -48.90 -22.77
N GLN A 394 36.26 -49.06 -24.10
CA GLN A 394 35.33 -48.32 -24.96
C GLN A 394 33.87 -48.63 -24.64
N GLN A 395 33.55 -49.90 -24.38
CA GLN A 395 32.20 -50.32 -23.96
C GLN A 395 31.83 -49.71 -22.60
N ALA A 396 32.77 -49.68 -21.64
CA ALA A 396 32.56 -49.08 -20.33
C ALA A 396 32.28 -47.57 -20.43
N GLU A 397 33.04 -46.83 -21.26
CA GLU A 397 32.82 -45.40 -21.48
C GLU A 397 31.46 -45.12 -22.15
N SER A 398 31.09 -45.92 -23.15
CA SER A 398 29.78 -45.83 -23.79
C SER A 398 28.65 -46.12 -22.81
N ALA A 399 28.76 -47.17 -22.00
CA ALA A 399 27.76 -47.54 -21.00
C ALA A 399 27.64 -46.47 -19.91
N GLN A 400 28.75 -45.87 -19.47
CA GLN A 400 28.74 -44.74 -18.54
C GLN A 400 28.00 -43.54 -19.13
N SER A 401 28.27 -43.21 -20.39
CA SER A 401 27.59 -42.12 -21.09
C SER A 401 26.08 -42.37 -21.21
N GLN A 402 25.66 -43.62 -21.46
CA GLN A 402 24.25 -44.00 -21.48
C GLN A 402 23.60 -43.89 -20.09
N ALA A 403 24.30 -44.32 -19.04
CA ALA A 403 23.84 -44.18 -17.66
C ALA A 403 23.64 -42.71 -17.24
N LEU A 404 24.54 -41.81 -17.65
CA LEU A 404 24.41 -40.37 -17.41
C LEU A 404 23.21 -39.74 -18.15
N LYS A 405 22.95 -40.18 -19.39
CA LYS A 405 21.77 -39.75 -20.15
C LYS A 405 20.48 -40.22 -19.48
N ALA A 406 20.44 -41.49 -19.07
CA ALA A 406 19.28 -42.07 -18.40
C ALA A 406 19.02 -41.42 -17.04
N SER A 407 20.06 -41.14 -16.24
CA SER A 407 19.90 -40.44 -14.96
C SER A 407 19.39 -39.00 -15.12
N SER A 408 19.87 -38.29 -16.13
CA SER A 408 19.40 -36.94 -16.46
C SER A 408 17.94 -36.95 -16.90
N SER A 409 17.56 -37.95 -17.71
CA SER A 409 16.17 -38.18 -18.13
C SER A 409 15.26 -38.49 -16.93
N ALA A 410 15.72 -39.34 -16.01
CA ALA A 410 15.02 -39.66 -14.78
C ALA A 410 14.82 -38.44 -13.87
N GLN A 411 15.84 -37.58 -13.74
CA GLN A 411 15.73 -36.32 -13.00
C GLN A 411 14.71 -35.36 -13.64
N ALA A 412 14.71 -35.25 -14.98
CA ALA A 412 13.74 -34.44 -15.70
C ALA A 412 12.31 -34.96 -15.48
N ALA A 413 12.10 -36.27 -15.62
CA ALA A 413 10.81 -36.91 -15.36
C ALA A 413 10.36 -36.74 -13.90
N GLY A 414 11.29 -36.88 -12.94
CA GLY A 414 11.02 -36.62 -11.51
C GLY A 414 10.63 -35.17 -11.22
N THR A 415 11.24 -34.20 -11.90
CA THR A 415 10.88 -32.78 -11.79
C THR A 415 9.46 -32.52 -12.29
N LEU A 416 9.11 -33.11 -13.44
CA LEU A 416 7.76 -33.03 -14.00
C LEU A 416 6.72 -33.70 -13.09
N ALA A 417 7.05 -34.85 -12.51
CA ALA A 417 6.20 -35.51 -11.52
C ALA A 417 6.03 -34.67 -10.24
N GLY A 418 7.07 -33.94 -9.82
CA GLY A 418 7.01 -33.01 -8.70
C GLY A 418 6.01 -31.87 -8.89
N TYR A 419 5.71 -31.48 -10.13
CA TYR A 419 4.68 -30.49 -10.44
C TYR A 419 3.25 -30.99 -10.17
N ARG A 420 3.05 -32.25 -9.78
CA ARG A 420 1.78 -32.73 -9.23
C ARG A 420 1.41 -32.02 -7.94
N THR A 421 2.37 -31.60 -7.13
CA THR A 421 2.07 -30.89 -5.88
C THR A 421 2.22 -29.40 -6.11
N VAL A 422 1.11 -28.67 -6.00
CA VAL A 422 1.11 -27.22 -6.08
C VAL A 422 1.36 -26.66 -4.69
N VAL A 423 2.40 -25.84 -4.54
CA VAL A 423 2.80 -25.25 -3.25
C VAL A 423 2.78 -23.73 -3.30
N SER A 424 2.62 -23.08 -2.15
CA SER A 424 2.74 -21.62 -2.04
C SER A 424 4.20 -21.18 -2.11
N PRO A 425 4.59 -20.21 -2.95
CA PRO A 425 5.96 -19.71 -3.00
C PRO A 425 6.31 -18.81 -1.80
N ASP A 426 5.33 -18.08 -1.26
CA ASP A 426 5.50 -17.10 -0.19
C ASP A 426 4.45 -17.28 0.91
N ASP A 427 4.69 -16.64 2.06
CA ASP A 427 3.67 -16.44 3.08
C ASP A 427 2.57 -15.50 2.55
N ALA A 428 1.36 -16.03 2.42
CA ALA A 428 0.28 -15.36 1.71
C ALA A 428 -1.09 -15.60 2.35
N VAL A 429 -2.06 -14.78 1.95
CA VAL A 429 -3.49 -14.96 2.27
C VAL A 429 -4.24 -15.22 0.97
N VAL A 430 -5.14 -16.20 0.99
CA VAL A 430 -6.00 -16.52 -0.14
C VAL A 430 -7.01 -15.38 -0.34
N LEU A 431 -6.98 -14.74 -1.51
CA LEU A 431 -7.96 -13.72 -1.87
C LEU A 431 -9.20 -14.35 -2.49
N LYS A 432 -8.99 -15.25 -3.44
CA LYS A 432 -10.08 -15.89 -4.19
C LYS A 432 -9.65 -17.23 -4.76
N ARG A 433 -10.53 -18.22 -4.67
CA ARG A 433 -10.43 -19.48 -5.41
C ARG A 433 -11.00 -19.28 -6.83
N LEU A 434 -10.21 -19.64 -7.84
CA LEU A 434 -10.56 -19.43 -9.25
C LEU A 434 -11.11 -20.69 -9.93
N VAL A 435 -10.78 -21.87 -9.41
CA VAL A 435 -11.19 -23.18 -9.94
C VAL A 435 -11.72 -24.04 -8.80
N ASP A 436 -12.71 -24.89 -9.07
CA ASP A 436 -13.25 -25.81 -8.07
C ASP A 436 -12.45 -27.13 -8.00
N PRO A 437 -12.40 -27.79 -6.83
CA PRO A 437 -11.81 -29.11 -6.70
C PRO A 437 -12.49 -30.12 -7.64
N GLY A 438 -11.73 -31.09 -8.16
CA GLY A 438 -12.20 -32.10 -9.11
C GLY A 438 -12.21 -31.66 -10.57
N VAL A 439 -11.90 -30.40 -10.87
CA VAL A 439 -11.78 -29.90 -12.24
C VAL A 439 -10.44 -30.33 -12.84
N TYR A 440 -10.46 -30.71 -14.11
CA TYR A 440 -9.27 -30.97 -14.91
C TYR A 440 -8.65 -29.65 -15.39
N VAL A 441 -7.37 -29.45 -15.12
CA VAL A 441 -6.62 -28.22 -15.40
C VAL A 441 -5.43 -28.51 -16.30
N GLN A 442 -5.04 -27.52 -17.10
CA GLN A 442 -3.86 -27.58 -17.97
C GLN A 442 -2.69 -26.84 -17.33
N ALA A 443 -1.49 -27.00 -17.88
CA ALA A 443 -0.35 -26.16 -17.47
C ALA A 443 -0.65 -24.68 -17.79
N GLY A 444 -0.38 -23.80 -16.82
CA GLY A 444 -0.66 -22.37 -16.89
C GLY A 444 -2.05 -21.95 -16.41
N THR A 445 -2.94 -22.88 -16.07
CA THR A 445 -4.28 -22.54 -15.56
C THR A 445 -4.16 -21.92 -14.15
N PRO A 446 -4.68 -20.70 -13.91
CA PRO A 446 -4.70 -20.09 -12.59
C PRO A 446 -5.80 -20.71 -11.73
N ILE A 447 -5.42 -21.27 -10.57
CA ILE A 447 -6.34 -22.00 -9.66
C ILE A 447 -6.69 -21.19 -8.41
N LEU A 448 -5.78 -20.31 -7.97
CA LEU A 448 -5.89 -19.57 -6.72
C LEU A 448 -5.25 -18.20 -6.88
N ARG A 449 -5.91 -17.14 -6.39
CA ARG A 449 -5.31 -15.80 -6.29
C ARG A 449 -4.89 -15.54 -4.85
N ILE A 450 -3.61 -15.22 -4.64
CA ILE A 450 -3.04 -14.99 -3.31
C ILE A 450 -2.46 -13.59 -3.19
N ALA A 451 -2.50 -13.05 -1.98
CA ALA A 451 -1.86 -11.80 -1.58
C ALA A 451 -0.64 -12.12 -0.71
N VAL A 452 0.55 -11.71 -1.13
CA VAL A 452 1.77 -11.83 -0.33
C VAL A 452 1.71 -10.81 0.80
N VAL A 453 1.84 -11.29 2.05
CA VAL A 453 1.59 -10.49 3.26
C VAL A 453 2.83 -10.29 4.15
N ASN A 454 4.01 -10.61 3.64
CA ASN A 454 5.29 -10.34 4.33
C ASN A 454 5.57 -8.84 4.50
N ARG A 455 5.00 -8.02 3.63
CA ARG A 455 5.05 -6.55 3.63
C ARG A 455 3.66 -6.04 3.23
N LEU A 456 3.25 -4.92 3.80
CA LEU A 456 2.00 -4.27 3.44
C LEU A 456 2.30 -2.94 2.76
N ARG A 457 1.49 -2.61 1.76
CA ARG A 457 1.51 -1.31 1.09
C ARG A 457 0.29 -0.53 1.51
N ILE A 458 0.45 0.68 2.00
CA ILE A 458 -0.64 1.58 2.32
C ILE A 458 -0.71 2.60 1.21
N GLN A 459 -1.88 2.72 0.58
CA GLN A 459 -2.15 3.72 -0.45
C GLN A 459 -3.10 4.76 0.14
N ALA A 460 -2.61 5.97 0.32
CA ALA A 460 -3.37 7.11 0.84
C ALA A 460 -3.66 8.10 -0.30
N ASN A 461 -4.87 8.65 -0.31
CA ASN A 461 -5.23 9.73 -1.23
C ASN A 461 -5.09 11.05 -0.50
N VAL A 462 -4.07 11.84 -0.87
CA VAL A 462 -3.75 13.12 -0.23
C VAL A 462 -4.18 14.26 -1.15
N ALA A 463 -4.83 15.28 -0.61
CA ALA A 463 -5.25 16.45 -1.39
C ALA A 463 -4.02 17.17 -1.98
N GLN A 464 -4.16 17.70 -3.19
CA GLN A 464 -3.04 18.32 -3.89
C GLN A 464 -2.39 19.48 -3.11
N GLU A 465 -3.17 20.24 -2.35
CA GLU A 465 -2.70 21.32 -1.47
C GLU A 465 -1.85 20.84 -0.28
N ASP A 466 -2.04 19.60 0.15
CA ASP A 466 -1.34 19.00 1.27
C ASP A 466 -0.06 18.23 0.84
N LEU A 467 0.14 18.04 -0.48
CA LEU A 467 1.30 17.31 -1.02
C LEU A 467 2.61 18.06 -0.82
N ASP A 468 2.58 19.39 -0.76
CA ASP A 468 3.78 20.19 -0.52
C ASP A 468 4.45 19.73 0.78
N GLY A 469 5.75 19.40 0.75
CA GLY A 469 6.47 18.91 1.93
C GLY A 469 6.26 17.42 2.29
N ILE A 470 5.50 16.64 1.50
CA ILE A 470 5.45 15.18 1.56
C ILE A 470 6.39 14.62 0.48
N ALA A 471 7.48 13.99 0.91
CA ALA A 471 8.46 13.37 0.01
C ALA A 471 8.67 11.88 0.35
N VAL A 472 9.33 11.14 -0.55
CA VAL A 472 9.80 9.78 -0.25
C VAL A 472 10.67 9.81 1.03
N GLY A 473 10.39 8.90 1.95
CA GLY A 473 11.02 8.81 3.27
C GLY A 473 10.26 9.49 4.41
N THR A 474 9.23 10.28 4.12
CA THR A 474 8.37 10.95 5.11
C THR A 474 7.75 9.90 6.06
N PRO A 475 7.84 10.10 7.40
CA PRO A 475 7.22 9.20 8.36
C PRO A 475 5.69 9.20 8.20
N MET A 476 5.10 8.00 8.20
CA MET A 476 3.66 7.82 8.07
C MET A 476 3.16 6.90 9.20
N MET A 477 2.05 7.30 9.82
CA MET A 477 1.30 6.46 10.75
C MET A 477 -0.07 6.13 10.14
N ALA A 478 -0.45 4.86 10.12
CA ALA A 478 -1.77 4.44 9.66
C ALA A 478 -2.52 3.78 10.82
N ARG A 479 -3.67 4.34 11.18
CA ARG A 479 -4.55 3.81 12.24
C ARG A 479 -5.68 3.00 11.62
N LEU A 480 -5.77 1.73 12.02
CA LEU A 480 -6.86 0.82 11.64
C LEU A 480 -8.10 1.09 12.49
N SER A 481 -9.26 0.59 12.02
CA SER A 481 -10.54 0.67 12.75
C SER A 481 -10.49 0.00 14.13
N ASN A 482 -9.64 -1.01 14.33
CA ASN A 482 -9.43 -1.68 15.61
C ASN A 482 -8.45 -0.94 16.55
N GLY A 483 -8.02 0.28 16.21
CA GLY A 483 -7.10 1.08 17.01
C GLY A 483 -5.62 0.72 16.83
N LYS A 484 -5.28 -0.36 16.11
CA LYS A 484 -3.89 -0.73 15.81
C LYS A 484 -3.24 0.34 14.94
N ILE A 485 -2.02 0.73 15.29
CA ILE A 485 -1.24 1.72 14.55
C ILE A 485 -0.10 1.01 13.81
N LEU A 486 -0.06 1.21 12.50
CA LEU A 486 1.01 0.78 11.63
C LEU A 486 1.94 1.95 11.35
N ARG A 487 3.24 1.75 11.55
CA ARG A 487 4.26 2.77 11.27
C ARG A 487 4.99 2.37 10.00
N GLY A 488 5.06 3.29 9.05
CA GLY A 488 5.74 3.09 7.78
C GLY A 488 6.43 4.37 7.32
N ARG A 489 7.00 4.30 6.12
CA ARG A 489 7.57 5.47 5.44
C ARG A 489 7.00 5.54 4.03
N VAL A 490 6.78 6.76 3.56
CA VAL A 490 6.38 7.01 2.17
C VAL A 490 7.44 6.43 1.23
N SER A 491 7.04 5.52 0.38
CA SER A 491 7.89 4.89 -0.64
C SER A 491 7.73 5.55 -2.01
N SER A 492 6.55 6.10 -2.31
CA SER A 492 6.27 6.77 -3.57
C SER A 492 5.18 7.83 -3.40
N VAL A 493 5.28 8.91 -4.17
CA VAL A 493 4.25 9.94 -4.32
C VAL A 493 3.93 10.01 -5.81
N ALA A 494 2.67 9.82 -6.19
CA ALA A 494 2.27 9.86 -7.59
C ALA A 494 2.55 11.27 -8.16
N PRO A 495 3.22 11.39 -9.32
CA PRO A 495 3.60 12.68 -9.89
C PRO A 495 2.41 13.44 -10.50
N ALA A 496 1.27 12.78 -10.70
CA ALA A 496 0.05 13.36 -11.23
C ALA A 496 -1.10 13.15 -10.23
N ALA A 497 -1.84 14.23 -9.95
CA ALA A 497 -3.10 14.16 -9.21
C ALA A 497 -4.23 13.69 -10.14
N ASP A 498 -5.19 12.95 -9.60
CA ASP A 498 -6.42 12.60 -10.31
C ASP A 498 -7.27 13.88 -10.50
N PRO A 499 -7.57 14.30 -11.74
CA PRO A 499 -8.30 15.54 -12.01
C PRO A 499 -9.77 15.51 -11.55
N THR A 500 -10.31 14.32 -11.26
CA THR A 500 -11.69 14.16 -10.77
C THR A 500 -11.78 14.39 -9.27
N THR A 501 -10.77 13.96 -8.52
CA THR A 501 -10.76 14.02 -7.05
C THR A 501 -9.80 15.06 -6.48
N HIS A 502 -8.94 15.65 -7.33
CA HIS A 502 -7.86 16.56 -6.93
C HIS A 502 -6.95 15.99 -5.83
N THR A 503 -6.78 14.67 -5.82
CA THR A 503 -5.88 13.96 -4.89
C THR A 503 -4.74 13.30 -5.64
N ALA A 504 -3.57 13.19 -5.00
CA ALA A 504 -2.50 12.32 -5.48
C ALA A 504 -2.34 11.10 -4.56
N GLN A 505 -1.94 9.99 -5.18
CA GLN A 505 -1.74 8.74 -4.49
C GLN A 505 -0.36 8.72 -3.82
N VAL A 506 -0.34 8.60 -2.50
CA VAL A 506 0.87 8.41 -1.70
C VAL A 506 0.93 6.97 -1.25
N GLU A 507 2.02 6.28 -1.59
CA GLU A 507 2.27 4.91 -1.18
C GLU A 507 3.29 4.87 -0.04
N ALA A 508 3.04 4.02 0.94
CA ALA A 508 3.97 3.75 2.02
C ALA A 508 4.11 2.26 2.27
N ILE A 509 5.34 1.81 2.53
CA ILE A 509 5.61 0.42 2.89
C ILE A 509 5.65 0.33 4.42
N VAL A 510 4.87 -0.60 4.95
CA VAL A 510 4.87 -0.94 6.38
C VAL A 510 5.63 -2.25 6.55
N PRO A 511 6.76 -2.26 7.29
CA PRO A 511 7.45 -3.49 7.64
C PRO A 511 6.64 -4.27 8.67
N GLY A 512 6.40 -5.55 8.42
CA GLY A 512 5.73 -6.46 9.36
C GLY A 512 4.70 -7.36 8.70
N THR A 513 4.47 -8.51 9.33
CA THR A 513 3.54 -9.54 8.87
C THR A 513 2.10 -9.06 9.04
N ALA A 514 1.26 -9.23 8.01
CA ALA A 514 -0.17 -8.86 8.05
C ALA A 514 -1.03 -9.77 8.95
N ALA A 515 -0.47 -10.37 10.01
CA ALA A 515 -1.22 -11.24 10.90
C ALA A 515 -2.42 -10.48 11.49
N GLY A 516 -3.61 -10.83 11.01
CA GLY A 516 -4.90 -10.24 11.40
C GLY A 516 -5.26 -8.94 10.67
N ILE A 517 -4.57 -8.57 9.59
CA ILE A 517 -4.84 -7.36 8.82
C ILE A 517 -5.34 -7.77 7.43
N PRO A 518 -6.64 -7.66 7.14
CA PRO A 518 -7.18 -8.00 5.83
C PRO A 518 -6.71 -6.99 4.77
N PRO A 519 -6.16 -7.45 3.63
CA PRO A 519 -5.98 -6.60 2.47
C PRO A 519 -7.33 -6.00 2.02
N GLY A 520 -7.30 -4.77 1.54
CA GLY A 520 -8.48 -3.96 1.21
C GLY A 520 -9.06 -3.17 2.39
N GLY A 521 -8.53 -3.33 3.61
CA GLY A 521 -9.01 -2.61 4.80
C GLY A 521 -8.78 -1.09 4.71
N TYR A 522 -9.72 -0.32 5.25
CA TYR A 522 -9.61 1.13 5.39
C TYR A 522 -8.66 1.51 6.55
N VAL A 523 -7.81 2.51 6.32
CA VAL A 523 -6.94 3.09 7.33
C VAL A 523 -6.99 4.61 7.28
N ARG A 524 -6.89 5.25 8.44
CA ARG A 524 -6.63 6.67 8.53
C ARG A 524 -5.13 6.90 8.57
N VAL A 525 -4.61 7.61 7.58
CA VAL A 525 -3.19 7.89 7.44
C VAL A 525 -2.91 9.29 7.98
N THR A 526 -1.88 9.40 8.80
CA THR A 526 -1.30 10.64 9.30
C THR A 526 0.11 10.76 8.76
N LEU A 527 0.36 11.82 7.99
CA LEU A 527 1.64 12.16 7.38
C LEU A 527 2.18 13.38 8.11
N HIS A 528 3.36 13.25 8.69
CA HIS A 528 4.02 14.36 9.35
C HIS A 528 4.81 15.14 8.30
N ARG A 529 4.27 16.29 7.85
CA ARG A 529 4.95 17.17 6.90
C ARG A 529 6.34 17.51 7.44
N ARG A 530 7.36 17.47 6.59
CA ARG A 530 8.69 17.97 6.97
C ARG A 530 8.57 19.49 7.12
N ALA A 531 8.43 19.96 8.36
CA ALA A 531 8.34 21.39 8.63
C ALA A 531 9.57 22.09 8.03
N ALA A 532 9.36 22.96 7.04
CA ALA A 532 10.31 24.04 6.83
C ALA A 532 10.25 24.89 8.09
N MET A 533 11.35 25.01 8.84
CA MET A 533 11.43 25.99 9.93
C MET A 533 11.20 27.36 9.29
N PRO A 534 10.07 28.05 9.52
CA PRO A 534 9.91 29.38 8.97
C PRO A 534 10.83 30.29 9.79
N MET A 535 11.90 30.81 9.17
CA MET A 535 12.73 31.82 9.82
C MET A 535 11.88 33.06 10.12
N GLY A 536 11.75 33.41 11.40
CA GLY A 536 11.12 34.65 11.85
C GLY A 536 9.65 34.55 12.29
N GLU A 537 9.08 33.35 12.44
CA GLU A 537 7.77 33.17 13.09
C GLU A 537 7.91 33.09 14.61
N LEU A 538 7.18 33.97 15.30
CA LEU A 538 7.18 34.09 16.75
C LEU A 538 5.87 33.55 17.30
N LYS A 539 5.96 32.72 18.34
CA LYS A 539 4.82 32.15 19.04
C LYS A 539 4.59 32.93 20.33
N LEU A 540 3.44 33.56 20.45
CA LEU A 540 3.00 34.31 21.63
C LEU A 540 1.58 33.89 22.04
N PRO A 541 1.18 34.03 23.30
CA PRO A 541 -0.23 33.89 23.70
C PRO A 541 -1.08 34.91 22.93
N SER A 542 -2.31 34.53 22.52
CA SER A 542 -3.24 35.45 21.83
C SER A 542 -3.49 36.72 22.64
N ALA A 543 -3.55 36.59 23.98
CA ALA A 543 -3.69 37.71 24.91
C ALA A 543 -2.57 38.76 24.86
N ALA A 544 -1.40 38.45 24.28
CA ALA A 544 -0.31 39.42 24.10
C ALA A 544 -0.54 40.38 22.92
N VAL A 545 -1.49 40.06 22.04
CA VAL A 545 -1.75 40.83 20.82
C VAL A 545 -2.89 41.82 21.06
N VAL A 546 -2.60 43.10 20.88
CA VAL A 546 -3.55 44.20 21.06
C VAL A 546 -3.92 44.78 19.70
N GLY A 547 -5.21 45.08 19.52
CA GLY A 547 -5.78 45.53 18.25
C GLY A 547 -6.17 44.38 17.33
N GLY A 548 -6.65 44.70 16.12
CA GLY A 548 -7.13 43.71 15.16
C GLY A 548 -6.78 44.08 13.72
N GLY A 549 -6.54 43.06 12.88
CA GLY A 549 -6.27 43.26 11.45
C GLY A 549 -4.90 43.89 11.19
N SER A 550 -4.88 45.04 10.49
CA SER A 550 -3.65 45.73 10.10
C SER A 550 -2.95 46.46 11.25
N ASP A 551 -3.64 46.69 12.36
CA ASP A 551 -3.19 47.55 13.46
C ASP A 551 -2.76 46.73 14.68
N ALA A 552 -2.58 45.42 14.49
CA ALA A 552 -2.13 44.50 15.53
C ALA A 552 -0.74 44.90 16.03
N ALA A 553 -0.60 44.95 17.35
CA ALA A 553 0.64 45.29 18.01
C ALA A 553 0.84 44.43 19.26
N VAL A 554 2.07 44.35 19.72
CA VAL A 554 2.39 43.79 21.04
C VAL A 554 3.11 44.84 21.87
N TRP A 555 2.92 44.81 23.18
CA TRP A 555 3.64 45.68 24.10
C TRP A 555 4.91 44.98 24.58
N VAL A 556 6.06 45.58 24.32
CA VAL A 556 7.37 45.09 24.74
C VAL A 556 7.85 45.88 25.94
N ASP A 557 8.41 45.17 26.92
CA ASP A 557 9.12 45.76 28.05
C ASP A 557 10.53 46.20 27.61
N ASP A 558 10.79 47.50 27.66
CA ASP A 558 12.13 48.11 27.52
C ASP A 558 12.47 48.82 28.85
N ASP A 559 13.29 48.18 29.68
CA ASP A 559 13.74 48.65 30.99
C ASP A 559 12.63 49.22 31.91
N GLY A 560 11.48 48.55 31.99
CA GLY A 560 10.36 48.94 32.86
C GLY A 560 9.41 49.97 32.25
N THR A 561 9.52 50.23 30.94
CA THR A 561 8.57 51.05 30.18
C THR A 561 7.94 50.25 29.03
N ALA A 562 6.64 50.46 28.81
CA ALA A 562 5.90 49.77 27.76
C ALA A 562 6.07 50.48 26.40
N HIS A 563 6.56 49.74 25.41
CA HIS A 563 6.69 50.21 24.02
C HIS A 563 5.84 49.38 23.05
N ARG A 564 5.09 50.06 22.20
CA ARG A 564 4.19 49.43 21.24
C ARG A 564 4.95 49.03 19.98
N VAL A 565 5.04 47.73 19.72
CA VAL A 565 5.65 47.19 18.49
C VAL A 565 4.57 46.64 17.57
N ALA A 566 4.47 47.20 16.36
CA ALA A 566 3.55 46.71 15.34
C ALA A 566 3.95 45.29 14.89
N VAL A 567 2.98 44.39 14.83
CA VAL A 567 3.18 43.00 14.42
C VAL A 567 2.15 42.59 13.38
N ARG A 568 2.49 41.62 12.54
CA ARG A 568 1.54 40.99 11.63
C ARG A 568 1.14 39.63 12.17
N VAL A 569 -0.12 39.46 12.50
CA VAL A 569 -0.70 38.17 12.90
C VAL A 569 -0.80 37.27 11.67
N LEU A 570 -0.19 36.09 11.72
CA LEU A 570 -0.24 35.08 10.66
C LEU A 570 -1.39 34.09 10.92
N SER A 571 -1.50 33.62 12.15
CA SER A 571 -2.62 32.82 12.63
C SER A 571 -2.84 33.08 14.11
N ASP A 572 -4.10 33.09 14.55
CA ASP A 572 -4.47 33.17 15.95
C ASP A 572 -5.59 32.17 16.20
N ASP A 573 -5.35 31.22 17.11
CA ASP A 573 -6.32 30.18 17.48
C ASP A 573 -7.13 30.55 18.75
N GLY A 574 -6.98 31.79 19.23
CA GLY A 574 -7.62 32.33 20.43
C GLY A 574 -6.91 31.99 21.73
N ILE A 575 -5.87 31.15 21.69
CA ILE A 575 -5.01 30.81 22.84
C ILE A 575 -3.58 31.25 22.53
N THR A 576 -3.13 31.01 21.31
CA THR A 576 -1.79 31.30 20.78
C THR A 576 -1.90 32.04 19.44
N ALA A 577 -1.23 33.17 19.34
CA ALA A 577 -0.99 33.87 18.10
C ALA A 577 0.43 33.54 17.56
N PHE A 578 0.50 33.21 16.27
CA PHE A 578 1.73 33.19 15.49
C PHE A 578 1.82 34.49 14.71
N LEU A 579 2.95 35.16 14.87
CA LEU A 579 3.13 36.50 14.34
C LEU A 579 4.52 36.72 13.74
N LYS A 580 4.57 37.72 12.87
CA LYS A 580 5.80 38.20 12.21
C LYS A 580 5.96 39.68 12.53
N GLY A 581 7.06 40.04 13.15
CA GLY A 581 7.41 41.42 13.50
C GLY A 581 8.87 41.54 13.90
N ASP A 582 9.38 42.77 13.91
CA ASP A 582 10.75 43.09 14.33
C ASP A 582 10.87 43.07 15.86
N LEU A 583 10.63 41.91 16.46
CA LEU A 583 10.83 41.66 17.87
C LEU A 583 12.18 40.99 18.09
N ARG A 584 12.96 41.50 19.04
CA ARG A 584 14.22 40.87 19.44
C ARG A 584 13.93 39.46 19.97
N HIS A 585 14.82 38.52 19.68
CA HIS A 585 14.70 37.18 20.23
C HIS A 585 14.77 37.25 21.76
N ASN A 586 13.86 36.57 22.45
CA ASN A 586 13.65 36.66 23.90
C ASN A 586 13.15 38.03 24.42
N ALA A 587 12.57 38.87 23.57
CA ALA A 587 11.82 40.04 24.03
C ALA A 587 10.72 39.62 25.02
N ARG A 588 10.51 40.44 26.04
CA ARG A 588 9.45 40.26 27.04
C ARG A 588 8.23 41.05 26.61
N VAL A 589 7.12 40.36 26.45
CA VAL A 589 5.89 40.92 25.90
C VAL A 589 4.80 40.84 26.94
N VAL A 590 4.00 41.91 27.07
CA VAL A 590 2.89 41.98 28.02
C VAL A 590 1.72 41.11 27.53
N THR A 591 1.22 40.21 28.38
CA THR A 591 0.05 39.36 28.11
C THR A 591 -1.20 39.76 28.89
N ASP A 592 -1.04 40.41 30.03
CA ASP A 592 -2.16 40.85 30.89
C ASP A 592 -1.97 42.33 31.25
N GLY A 593 -3.05 43.12 31.16
CA GLY A 593 -3.04 44.59 31.24
C GLY A 593 -2.78 45.32 29.91
N ALA A 594 -2.53 44.58 28.82
CA ALA A 594 -2.09 45.08 27.51
C ALA A 594 -3.07 46.07 26.84
N ASP A 595 -4.37 45.91 27.04
CA ASP A 595 -5.42 46.75 26.41
C ASP A 595 -5.51 48.18 26.97
N THR A 596 -4.86 48.44 28.11
CA THR A 596 -4.97 49.69 28.87
C THR A 596 -3.65 50.46 29.00
N LEU A 597 -2.60 49.98 28.33
CA LEU A 597 -1.28 50.61 28.32
C LEU A 597 -1.18 51.70 27.25
N GLU A 598 -0.47 52.78 27.59
CA GLU A 598 -0.07 53.84 26.67
C GLU A 598 1.44 53.81 26.40
N GLU A 599 1.87 54.41 25.29
CA GLU A 599 3.29 54.45 24.90
C GLU A 599 4.15 55.17 25.96
N GLY A 600 5.22 54.51 26.42
CA GLY A 600 6.14 55.06 27.42
C GLY A 600 5.62 55.01 28.87
N GLN A 601 4.52 54.31 29.13
CA GLN A 601 3.98 54.13 30.47
C GLN A 601 4.90 53.22 31.31
N ALA A 602 5.15 53.61 32.56
CA ALA A 602 5.95 52.79 33.49
C ALA A 602 5.15 51.55 33.91
N ILE A 603 5.75 50.38 33.73
CA ILE A 603 5.17 49.08 34.03
C ILE A 603 5.96 48.36 35.13
N ALA A 604 5.27 47.59 35.95
CA ALA A 604 5.87 46.73 36.96
C ALA A 604 5.42 45.29 36.74
N GLU A 605 6.36 44.36 36.69
CA GLU A 605 6.03 42.95 36.53
C GLU A 605 5.31 42.43 37.76
N GLN A 606 4.06 42.03 37.57
CA GLN A 606 3.32 41.28 38.58
C GLN A 606 3.67 39.80 38.40
N HIS A 607 4.38 39.24 39.38
CA HIS A 607 4.62 37.81 39.42
C HIS A 607 3.30 37.12 39.81
N SER A 608 2.70 36.40 38.86
CA SER A 608 1.53 35.54 39.09
C SER A 608 1.92 34.20 39.70
#